data_AF-A0A6S6R4R3-F1
#
_entry.id   AF-A0A6S6R4R3-F1
#
_cell.length_a   1.000
_cell.length_b   1.000
_cell.length_c   1.000
_cell.angle_alpha   90.00
_cell.angle_beta   90.00
_cell.angle_gamma   90.00
#
_symmetry.space_group_name_H-M   'P 1'
#
loop_
_entity.id
_entity.type
_entity.pdbx_description
1 polymer ?
#
loop_
_entity_poly.entity_id
_entity_poly.type
_entity_poly.pdbx_seq_one_letter_code
_entity_poly.pdbx_strand_id
1 'polypeptide(L)'
;MVNMHPDELFSQLYENASTRKKKTLELIHDTCRKQSESNVKDFSLGTIARLIADECGPSEQGLRNKNAGDYRALINLWAVYSNTTTKKPKKEKTSTINDDILASVSDPTTRALVGMLIAENKKLKRENSLLKEQTTLTIDMRPNKDSNNLSNQNVVVVSASHDLTETELTALRDAISDEFMKHMGWTSDTYGRVKEKGMQIYKPGYISAIKKVLKRI
;
A
#
# COMPACT_ATOMS: atom_id res chain seq x y z
N MET A 1 52.13 3.46 9.52
CA MET A 1 50.80 3.96 9.94
C MET A 1 50.84 5.47 9.76
N VAL A 2 50.09 6.01 8.80
CA VAL A 2 50.09 7.45 8.53
C VAL A 2 49.19 8.08 9.58
N ASN A 3 49.82 8.74 10.56
CA ASN A 3 49.19 9.46 11.66
C ASN A 3 48.81 10.88 11.20
N MET A 4 48.16 10.98 10.03
CA MET A 4 47.74 12.26 9.43
C MET A 4 46.32 12.55 9.85
N HIS A 5 46.05 13.78 10.29
CA HIS A 5 44.71 14.18 10.69
C HIS A 5 43.80 14.28 9.44
N PRO A 6 42.52 13.88 9.49
CA PRO A 6 41.61 13.97 8.34
C PRO A 6 41.52 15.37 7.71
N ASP A 7 41.71 16.42 8.52
CA ASP A 7 41.73 17.80 8.04
C ASP A 7 42.97 18.13 7.18
N GLU A 8 44.12 17.52 7.47
CA GLU A 8 45.34 17.74 6.68
C GLU A 8 45.21 17.11 5.30
N LEU A 9 44.64 15.91 5.22
CA LEU A 9 44.33 15.25 3.94
C LEU A 9 43.29 16.05 3.15
N PHE A 10 42.28 16.60 3.83
CA PHE A 10 41.29 17.46 3.19
C PHE A 10 41.96 18.69 2.54
N SER A 11 42.82 19.41 3.26
CA SER A 11 43.54 20.57 2.72
C SER A 11 44.38 20.20 1.49
N GLN A 12 45.11 19.08 1.51
CA GLN A 12 45.91 18.62 0.36
C GLN A 12 45.05 18.30 -0.88
N LEU A 13 43.89 17.67 -0.66
CA LEU A 13 42.96 17.35 -1.74
C LEU A 13 42.23 18.61 -2.26
N TYR A 14 42.01 19.59 -1.39
CA TYR A 14 41.34 20.83 -1.72
C TYR A 14 42.18 21.70 -2.65
N GLU A 15 43.47 21.89 -2.35
CA GLU A 15 44.38 22.72 -3.17
C GLU A 15 44.45 22.26 -4.64
N ASN A 16 44.45 20.95 -4.86
CA ASN A 16 44.58 20.34 -6.19
C ASN A 16 43.23 20.07 -6.89
N ALA A 17 42.10 20.50 -6.31
CA ALA A 17 40.77 20.19 -6.80
C ALA A 17 40.14 21.29 -7.67
N SER A 18 39.34 20.87 -8.65
CA SER A 18 38.47 21.77 -9.42
C SER A 18 37.31 22.30 -8.57
N THR A 19 36.70 23.41 -8.97
CA THR A 19 35.58 24.06 -8.23
C THR A 19 34.45 23.09 -7.89
N ARG A 20 34.11 22.16 -8.79
CA ARG A 20 33.09 21.13 -8.54
C ARG A 20 33.54 20.10 -7.50
N LYS A 21 34.80 19.67 -7.58
CA LYS A 21 35.40 18.70 -6.66
C LYS A 21 35.60 19.28 -5.26
N LYS A 22 35.94 20.57 -5.15
CA LYS A 22 36.03 21.32 -3.88
C LYS A 22 34.71 21.30 -3.11
N LYS A 23 33.60 21.65 -3.75
CA LYS A 23 32.25 21.59 -3.14
C LYS A 23 31.90 20.19 -2.62
N THR A 24 32.22 19.15 -3.39
CA THR A 24 31.97 17.76 -2.97
C THR A 24 32.90 17.32 -1.84
N LEU A 25 34.17 17.75 -1.84
CA LEU A 25 35.10 17.47 -0.76
C LEU A 25 34.65 18.13 0.55
N GLU A 26 34.24 19.40 0.51
CA GLU A 26 33.71 20.14 1.67
C GLU A 26 32.51 19.40 2.27
N LEU A 27 31.55 19.04 1.42
CA LEU A 27 30.34 18.32 1.82
C LEU A 27 30.65 16.98 2.50
N ILE A 28 31.56 16.19 1.93
CA ILE A 28 31.97 14.90 2.52
C ILE A 28 32.73 15.12 3.82
N HIS A 29 33.60 16.12 3.88
CA HIS A 29 34.41 16.45 5.05
C HIS A 29 33.52 16.88 6.24
N ASP A 30 32.60 17.81 6.02
CA ASP A 30 31.66 18.27 7.05
C ASP A 30 30.74 17.15 7.53
N THR A 31 30.27 16.30 6.61
CA THR A 31 29.44 15.14 6.97
C THR A 31 30.22 14.14 7.81
N CYS A 32 31.47 13.85 7.44
CA CYS A 32 32.32 12.95 8.22
C CYS A 32 32.66 13.53 9.60
N ARG A 33 32.91 14.84 9.69
CA ARG A 33 33.11 15.53 10.97
C ARG A 33 31.89 15.37 11.88
N LYS A 34 30.69 15.71 11.40
CA LYS A 34 29.43 15.51 12.14
C LYS A 34 29.20 14.06 12.56
N GLN A 35 29.54 13.11 11.68
CA GLN A 35 29.42 11.68 11.98
C GLN A 35 30.41 11.22 13.06
N SER A 36 31.59 11.83 13.15
CA SER A 36 32.60 11.52 14.17
C SER A 36 32.19 11.98 15.58
N GLU A 37 31.43 13.07 15.66
CA GLU A 37 30.87 13.64 16.89
C GLU A 37 29.59 12.90 17.35
N SER A 38 28.95 12.17 16.43
CA SER A 38 27.72 11.42 16.71
C SER A 38 27.99 10.14 17.50
N ASN A 39 27.00 9.70 18.29
CA ASN A 39 27.09 8.47 19.08
C ASN A 39 27.19 7.21 18.19
N VAL A 40 26.55 7.23 17.01
CA VAL A 40 26.67 6.17 16.00
C VAL A 40 27.71 6.59 14.97
N LYS A 41 28.84 5.89 14.90
CA LYS A 41 29.97 6.19 14.00
C LYS A 41 29.96 5.29 12.76
N ASP A 42 29.06 5.57 11.81
CA ASP A 42 28.92 4.82 10.55
C ASP A 42 29.48 5.63 9.36
N PHE A 43 30.69 5.29 8.93
CA PHE A 43 31.36 5.90 7.77
C PHE A 43 31.26 5.04 6.52
N SER A 44 30.25 4.18 6.42
CA SER A 44 30.04 3.42 5.20
C SER A 44 29.65 4.31 4.04
N LEU A 45 30.13 3.98 2.84
CA LEU A 45 29.90 4.80 1.63
C LEU A 45 28.41 5.02 1.36
N GLY A 46 27.55 4.04 1.67
CA GLY A 46 26.11 4.17 1.52
C GLY A 46 25.47 5.11 2.55
N THR A 47 25.97 5.14 3.79
CA THR A 47 25.51 6.07 4.82
C THR A 47 25.95 7.49 4.48
N ILE A 48 27.22 7.70 4.14
CA ILE A 48 27.73 9.02 3.73
C ILE A 48 27.00 9.51 2.48
N ALA A 49 26.83 8.67 1.45
CA ALA A 49 26.09 9.04 0.24
C ALA A 49 24.64 9.44 0.51
N ARG A 50 24.00 8.83 1.51
CA ARG A 50 22.63 9.18 1.91
C ARG A 50 22.58 10.52 2.64
N LEU A 51 23.54 10.79 3.52
CA LEU A 51 23.61 12.04 4.27
C LEU A 51 23.87 13.24 3.37
N ILE A 52 24.64 13.06 2.31
CA ILE A 52 24.96 14.13 1.34
C ILE A 52 23.98 14.21 0.16
N ALA A 53 22.98 13.31 0.09
CA ALA A 53 22.08 13.21 -1.05
C ALA A 53 21.24 14.49 -1.24
N ASP A 54 20.81 15.10 -0.13
CA ASP A 54 19.95 16.30 -0.14
C ASP A 54 20.71 17.54 -0.63
N GLU A 55 22.04 17.55 -0.52
CA GLU A 55 22.92 18.67 -0.92
C GLU A 55 23.52 18.48 -2.33
N CYS A 56 22.85 17.72 -3.20
CA CYS A 56 23.34 17.36 -4.53
C CYS A 56 24.69 16.61 -4.52
N GLY A 57 25.00 15.90 -3.44
CA GLY A 57 26.21 15.11 -3.31
C GLY A 57 26.24 13.85 -4.21
N PRO A 58 27.42 13.23 -4.39
CA PRO A 58 27.56 12.02 -5.18
C PRO A 58 26.78 10.85 -4.58
N SER A 59 26.12 10.07 -5.45
CA SER A 59 25.44 8.83 -5.06
C SER A 59 26.43 7.75 -4.59
N GLU A 60 25.93 6.71 -3.92
CA GLU A 60 26.77 5.60 -3.46
C GLU A 60 27.57 4.97 -4.61
N GLN A 61 26.94 4.80 -5.79
CA GLN A 61 27.63 4.31 -6.98
C GLN A 61 28.70 5.29 -7.48
N GLY A 62 28.41 6.60 -7.40
CA GLY A 62 29.37 7.66 -7.70
C GLY A 62 30.62 7.59 -6.82
N LEU A 63 30.46 7.33 -5.53
CA LEU A 63 31.59 7.15 -4.59
C LEU A 63 32.37 5.86 -4.84
N ARG A 64 31.75 4.80 -5.39
CA ARG A 64 32.42 3.53 -5.75
C ARG A 64 33.18 3.58 -7.07
N ASN A 65 32.92 4.57 -7.93
CA ASN A 65 33.59 4.73 -9.22
C ASN A 65 35.08 5.06 -9.07
N LYS A 66 35.94 4.53 -9.96
CA LYS A 66 37.41 4.70 -9.89
C LYS A 66 37.86 6.16 -9.72
N ASN A 67 37.14 7.11 -10.33
CA ASN A 67 37.44 8.53 -10.28
C ASN A 67 37.15 9.18 -8.91
N ALA A 68 36.47 8.48 -8.00
CA ALA A 68 36.17 8.91 -6.63
C ALA A 68 37.18 8.39 -5.59
N GLY A 69 38.41 8.09 -6.02
CA GLY A 69 39.48 7.59 -5.14
C GLY A 69 39.77 8.54 -3.98
N ASP A 70 39.85 9.84 -4.27
CA ASP A 70 40.15 10.87 -3.27
C ASP A 70 39.07 10.99 -2.19
N TYR A 71 37.79 10.94 -2.59
CA TYR A 71 36.67 10.92 -1.66
C TYR A 71 36.70 9.69 -0.75
N ARG A 72 37.03 8.52 -1.32
CA ARG A 72 37.15 7.29 -0.54
C ARG A 72 38.34 7.32 0.41
N ALA A 73 39.46 7.89 0.00
CA ALA A 73 40.62 8.08 0.86
C ALA A 73 40.27 8.95 2.07
N LEU A 74 39.56 10.06 1.84
CA LEU A 74 39.11 10.96 2.91
C LEU A 74 38.14 10.27 3.88
N ILE A 75 37.12 9.57 3.37
CA ILE A 75 36.15 8.84 4.20
C ILE A 75 36.85 7.71 5.01
N ASN A 76 37.79 6.99 4.38
CA ASN A 76 38.56 5.95 5.06
C ASN A 76 39.43 6.54 6.19
N LEU A 77 40.05 7.71 5.97
CA LEU A 77 40.88 8.34 7.00
C LEU A 77 40.03 8.81 8.19
N TRP A 78 38.85 9.38 7.93
CA TRP A 78 37.87 9.71 8.98
C TRP A 78 37.39 8.51 9.78
N ALA A 79 37.17 7.37 9.11
CA ALA A 79 36.82 6.13 9.78
C ALA A 79 37.96 5.63 10.70
N VAL A 80 39.20 5.62 10.20
CA VAL A 80 40.39 5.23 10.99
C VAL A 80 40.57 6.17 12.18
N TYR A 81 40.46 7.49 11.98
CA TYR A 81 40.55 8.48 13.05
C TYR A 81 39.48 8.29 14.14
N SER A 82 38.27 7.91 13.72
CA SER A 82 37.15 7.65 14.63
C SER A 82 37.20 6.25 15.29
N ASN A 83 38.32 5.52 15.16
CA ASN A 83 38.51 4.14 15.60
C ASN A 83 37.43 3.16 15.08
N THR A 84 36.92 3.42 13.87
CA THR A 84 35.87 2.61 13.22
C THR A 84 36.32 2.19 11.83
N THR A 85 35.45 1.44 11.13
CA THR A 85 35.68 0.97 9.77
C THR A 85 34.64 1.56 8.82
N THR A 86 34.99 1.67 7.54
CA THR A 86 34.02 2.04 6.47
C THR A 86 33.10 0.88 6.10
N LYS A 87 33.25 -0.29 6.74
CA LYS A 87 32.26 -1.36 6.64
C LYS A 87 31.04 -0.96 7.46
N LYS A 88 29.86 -1.08 6.85
CA LYS A 88 28.59 -0.85 7.51
C LYS A 88 28.56 -1.65 8.83
N PRO A 89 28.33 -1.00 9.99
CA PRO A 89 28.23 -1.71 11.25
C PRO A 89 27.14 -2.78 11.09
N LYS A 90 27.43 -4.01 11.53
CA LYS A 90 26.41 -5.06 11.57
C LYS A 90 25.27 -4.50 12.40
N LYS A 91 24.06 -4.43 11.84
CA LYS A 91 22.87 -4.08 12.62
C LYS A 91 22.88 -5.01 13.82
N GLU A 92 23.04 -4.44 15.01
CA GLU A 92 22.80 -5.20 16.24
C GLU A 92 21.36 -5.70 16.12
N LYS A 93 21.21 -7.01 16.17
CA LYS A 93 19.88 -7.60 16.27
C LYS A 93 19.38 -7.11 17.62
N THR A 94 18.44 -6.19 17.62
CA THR A 94 17.67 -5.86 18.82
C THR A 94 17.10 -7.18 19.32
N SER A 95 17.68 -7.71 20.40
CA SER A 95 17.17 -8.92 21.01
C SER A 95 15.74 -8.62 21.43
N THR A 96 14.81 -9.46 20.99
CA THR A 96 13.46 -9.38 21.52
C THR A 96 13.45 -10.06 22.88
N ILE A 97 12.48 -9.72 23.74
CA ILE A 97 12.26 -10.40 25.03
C ILE A 97 12.20 -11.94 24.86
N ASN A 98 11.65 -12.40 23.72
CA ASN A 98 11.63 -13.83 23.37
C ASN A 98 13.03 -14.41 23.11
N ASP A 99 13.93 -13.65 22.50
CA ASP A 99 15.31 -14.07 22.27
C ASP A 99 16.08 -14.16 23.60
N ASP A 100 15.82 -13.23 24.53
CA ASP A 100 16.38 -13.26 25.88
C ASP A 100 15.86 -14.46 26.69
N ILE A 101 14.55 -14.77 26.59
CA ILE A 101 13.96 -15.98 27.18
C ILE A 101 14.63 -17.23 26.59
N LEU A 102 14.80 -17.31 25.28
CA LEU A 102 15.46 -18.46 24.64
C LEU A 102 16.94 -18.58 25.07
N ALA A 103 17.64 -17.46 25.22
CA ALA A 103 19.02 -17.45 25.72
C ALA A 103 19.12 -17.93 27.18
N SER A 104 18.10 -17.66 28.01
CA SER A 104 18.05 -18.10 29.42
C SER A 104 17.84 -19.61 29.60
N VAL A 105 17.23 -20.29 28.62
CA VAL A 105 17.00 -21.75 28.67
C VAL A 105 18.31 -22.47 28.38
N SER A 106 18.87 -23.21 29.34
CA SER A 106 20.18 -23.86 29.20
C SER A 106 20.15 -25.09 28.28
N ASP A 107 19.13 -25.95 28.41
CA ASP A 107 18.99 -27.18 27.64
C ASP A 107 18.63 -26.89 26.17
N PRO A 108 19.43 -27.33 25.18
CA PRO A 108 19.16 -27.09 23.76
C PRO A 108 17.81 -27.63 23.26
N THR A 109 17.37 -28.77 23.80
CA THR A 109 16.12 -29.42 23.38
C THR A 109 14.92 -28.61 23.85
N THR A 110 14.91 -28.25 25.12
CA THR A 110 13.90 -27.37 25.72
C THR A 110 13.89 -26.00 25.04
N ARG A 111 15.06 -25.45 24.73
CA ARG A 111 15.18 -24.18 24.00
C ARG A 111 14.51 -24.25 22.62
N ALA A 112 14.71 -25.35 21.89
CA ALA A 112 14.07 -25.55 20.59
C ALA A 112 12.54 -25.66 20.72
N LEU A 113 12.03 -26.41 21.70
CA LEU A 113 10.59 -26.53 21.97
C LEU A 113 9.96 -25.17 22.30
N VAL A 114 10.58 -24.40 23.20
CA VAL A 114 10.13 -23.05 23.56
C VAL A 114 10.15 -22.12 22.33
N GLY A 115 11.18 -22.24 21.48
CA GLY A 115 11.27 -21.49 20.24
C GLY A 115 10.12 -21.79 19.28
N MET A 116 9.73 -23.07 19.15
CA MET A 116 8.56 -23.46 18.36
C MET A 116 7.26 -22.90 18.93
N LEU A 117 7.06 -22.98 20.25
CA LEU A 117 5.87 -22.43 20.91
C LEU A 117 5.75 -20.91 20.77
N ILE A 118 6.87 -20.18 20.80
CA ILE A 118 6.90 -18.72 20.58
C ILE A 118 6.51 -18.40 19.13
N ALA A 119 7.01 -19.18 18.16
CA ALA A 119 6.67 -19.00 16.75
C ALA A 119 5.18 -19.25 16.49
N GLU A 120 4.62 -20.31 17.07
CA GLU A 120 3.20 -20.63 16.97
C GLU A 120 2.33 -19.56 17.62
N ASN A 121 2.68 -19.09 18.82
CA ASN A 121 1.97 -17.97 19.47
C ASN A 121 1.98 -16.70 18.61
N LYS A 122 3.12 -16.37 17.97
CA LYS A 122 3.18 -15.23 17.04
C LYS A 122 2.25 -15.42 15.85
N LYS A 123 2.18 -16.63 15.29
CA LYS A 123 1.27 -16.96 14.18
C LYS A 123 -0.19 -16.79 14.61
N LEU A 124 -0.58 -17.41 15.71
CA LEU A 124 -1.95 -17.33 16.25
C LEU A 124 -2.37 -15.88 16.56
N LYS A 125 -1.48 -15.07 17.13
CA LYS A 125 -1.76 -13.65 17.38
C LYS A 125 -2.01 -12.86 16.09
N ARG A 126 -1.26 -13.15 15.02
CA ARG A 126 -1.47 -12.51 13.71
C ARG A 126 -2.79 -12.91 13.09
N GLU A 127 -3.10 -14.21 13.10
CA GLU A 127 -4.38 -14.73 12.60
C GLU A 127 -5.55 -14.10 13.38
N ASN A 128 -5.44 -14.01 14.70
CA ASN A 128 -6.46 -13.37 15.54
C ASN A 128 -6.60 -11.86 15.25
N SER A 129 -5.49 -11.14 15.03
CA SER A 129 -5.53 -9.73 14.61
C SER A 129 -6.28 -9.58 13.28
N LEU A 130 -5.96 -10.43 12.30
CA LEU A 130 -6.61 -10.43 11.00
C LEU A 130 -8.12 -10.69 11.12
N LEU A 131 -8.52 -11.69 11.92
CA LEU A 131 -9.93 -11.99 12.17
C LEU A 131 -10.66 -10.84 12.88
N LYS A 132 -9.99 -10.16 13.82
CA LYS A 132 -10.52 -8.96 14.49
C LYS A 132 -10.73 -7.81 13.51
N GLU A 133 -9.78 -7.59 12.60
CA GLU A 133 -9.90 -6.59 11.54
C GLU A 133 -11.06 -6.91 10.58
N GLN A 134 -11.26 -8.19 10.25
CA GLN A 134 -12.36 -8.63 9.37
C GLN A 134 -13.74 -8.56 10.02
N THR A 135 -13.84 -8.66 11.35
CA THR A 135 -15.13 -8.70 12.08
C THR A 135 -15.69 -7.32 12.37
N THR A 136 -14.87 -6.26 12.37
CA THR A 136 -15.34 -4.88 12.51
C THR A 136 -15.86 -4.33 11.18
N LEU A 137 -16.99 -4.85 10.71
CA LEU A 137 -17.74 -4.26 9.59
C LEU A 137 -18.68 -3.18 10.13
N THR A 138 -18.29 -1.91 10.03
CA THR A 138 -19.21 -0.79 10.29
C THR A 138 -20.17 -0.65 9.11
N ILE A 139 -21.34 -1.27 9.23
CA ILE A 139 -22.43 -1.15 8.25
C ILE A 139 -23.26 0.07 8.65
N ASP A 140 -23.26 1.13 7.83
CA ASP A 140 -24.18 2.26 8.02
C ASP A 140 -25.60 1.81 7.69
N MET A 141 -26.43 1.67 8.73
CA MET A 141 -27.81 1.21 8.63
C MET A 141 -28.84 2.34 8.51
N ARG A 142 -28.41 3.59 8.27
CA ARG A 142 -29.36 4.69 8.06
C ARG A 142 -30.21 4.40 6.81
N PRO A 143 -31.55 4.45 6.90
CA PRO A 143 -32.39 4.26 5.73
C PRO A 143 -32.06 5.35 4.71
N ASN A 144 -31.54 4.93 3.55
CA ASN A 144 -31.19 5.81 2.45
C ASN A 144 -32.48 6.43 1.90
N LYS A 145 -32.77 7.66 2.34
CA LYS A 145 -33.95 8.42 1.89
C LYS A 145 -33.72 9.04 0.50
N ASP A 146 -32.51 8.92 -0.04
CA ASP A 146 -32.06 9.63 -1.23
C ASP A 146 -31.42 8.66 -2.24
N SER A 147 -32.22 7.77 -2.83
CA SER A 147 -31.83 7.06 -4.06
C SER A 147 -31.73 7.98 -5.29
N ASN A 148 -31.98 9.29 -5.16
CA ASN A 148 -31.98 10.25 -6.26
C ASN A 148 -30.67 11.06 -6.39
N ASN A 149 -29.62 10.78 -5.61
CA ASN A 149 -28.38 11.59 -5.63
C ASN A 149 -27.08 10.75 -5.55
N LEU A 150 -26.88 9.83 -6.49
CA LEU A 150 -25.67 8.99 -6.59
C LEU A 150 -24.83 9.28 -7.86
N SER A 151 -24.63 10.55 -8.20
CA SER A 151 -23.71 10.94 -9.28
C SER A 151 -22.26 11.20 -8.83
N ASN A 152 -21.92 11.08 -7.54
CA ASN A 152 -20.62 11.60 -7.04
C ASN A 152 -19.85 10.72 -6.03
N GLN A 153 -20.02 9.40 -6.00
CA GLN A 153 -19.05 8.54 -5.29
C GLN A 153 -18.76 7.26 -6.05
N ASN A 154 -17.47 7.01 -6.30
CA ASN A 154 -16.88 5.77 -6.78
C ASN A 154 -17.11 4.62 -5.79
N VAL A 155 -18.38 4.28 -5.55
CA VAL A 155 -18.79 3.09 -4.82
C VAL A 155 -19.62 2.31 -5.82
N VAL A 156 -19.06 1.22 -6.34
CA VAL A 156 -19.83 0.20 -7.04
C VAL A 156 -20.67 -0.50 -5.98
N VAL A 157 -21.81 0.11 -5.65
CA VAL A 157 -22.85 -0.57 -4.92
C VAL A 157 -23.41 -1.59 -5.92
N VAL A 158 -22.99 -2.85 -5.83
CA VAL A 158 -23.74 -3.97 -6.43
C VAL A 158 -24.99 -4.17 -5.57
N SER A 159 -25.84 -3.14 -5.54
CA SER A 159 -27.25 -3.38 -5.35
C SER A 159 -27.63 -4.28 -6.51
N ALA A 160 -28.25 -5.43 -6.24
CA ALA A 160 -29.09 -6.08 -7.21
C ALA A 160 -30.29 -5.14 -7.45
N SER A 161 -30.01 -3.99 -8.05
CA SER A 161 -30.99 -2.96 -8.35
C SER A 161 -31.92 -3.60 -9.35
N HIS A 162 -33.19 -3.56 -8.96
CA HIS A 162 -34.33 -3.97 -9.74
C HIS A 162 -34.60 -2.95 -10.86
N ASP A 163 -33.54 -2.45 -11.50
CA ASP A 163 -33.60 -1.37 -12.46
C ASP A 163 -33.69 -2.01 -13.84
N LEU A 164 -34.92 -2.05 -14.35
CA LEU A 164 -35.20 -2.48 -15.72
C LEU A 164 -34.45 -1.55 -16.70
N THR A 165 -33.77 -2.14 -17.66
CA THR A 165 -33.16 -1.41 -18.77
C THR A 165 -34.23 -0.70 -19.59
N GLU A 166 -33.84 0.37 -20.29
CA GLU A 166 -34.77 1.11 -21.17
C GLU A 166 -35.44 0.19 -22.21
N THR A 167 -34.69 -0.81 -22.71
CA THR A 167 -35.19 -1.85 -23.61
C THR A 167 -36.20 -2.80 -22.98
N GLU A 168 -36.07 -3.12 -21.69
CA GLU A 168 -37.05 -3.94 -20.98
C GLU A 168 -38.32 -3.13 -20.67
N LEU A 169 -38.18 -1.83 -20.41
CA LEU A 169 -39.31 -0.93 -20.20
C LEU A 169 -40.14 -0.73 -21.47
N THR A 170 -39.49 -0.57 -22.63
CA THR A 170 -40.19 -0.47 -23.91
C THR A 170 -40.90 -1.79 -24.24
N ALA A 171 -40.24 -2.94 -24.06
CA ALA A 171 -40.87 -4.25 -24.26
C ALA A 171 -42.10 -4.46 -23.36
N LEU A 172 -42.04 -4.05 -22.09
CA LEU A 172 -43.17 -4.14 -21.17
C LEU A 172 -44.32 -3.19 -21.51
N ARG A 173 -44.03 -2.00 -22.05
CA ARG A 173 -45.04 -1.05 -22.54
C ARG A 173 -45.76 -1.61 -23.77
N ASP A 174 -45.02 -2.16 -24.72
CA ASP A 174 -45.57 -2.74 -25.94
C ASP A 174 -46.43 -3.97 -25.63
N ALA A 175 -46.01 -4.80 -24.67
CA ALA A 175 -46.73 -6.00 -24.24
C ALA A 175 -48.13 -5.73 -23.66
N ILE A 176 -48.43 -4.50 -23.24
CA ILE A 176 -49.76 -4.06 -22.77
C ILE A 176 -50.40 -3.00 -23.68
N SER A 177 -49.80 -2.68 -24.82
CA SER A 177 -50.31 -1.68 -25.75
C SER A 177 -51.60 -2.13 -26.40
N ASP A 178 -52.59 -1.23 -26.48
CA ASP A 178 -53.87 -1.52 -27.13
C ASP A 178 -53.71 -1.82 -28.62
N GLU A 179 -52.68 -1.28 -29.28
CA GLU A 179 -52.36 -1.56 -30.68
C GLU A 179 -51.90 -3.01 -30.87
N PHE A 180 -50.98 -3.47 -30.02
CA PHE A 180 -50.49 -4.84 -30.05
C PHE A 180 -51.60 -5.85 -29.74
N MET A 181 -52.42 -5.54 -28.73
CA MET A 181 -53.56 -6.38 -28.35
C MET A 181 -54.58 -6.50 -29.47
N LYS A 182 -54.88 -5.40 -30.18
CA LYS A 182 -55.77 -5.42 -31.36
C LYS A 182 -55.17 -6.21 -32.53
N HIS A 183 -53.89 -6.03 -32.81
CA HIS A 183 -53.20 -6.75 -33.88
C HIS A 183 -53.20 -8.26 -33.65
N MET A 184 -53.04 -8.69 -32.40
CA MET A 184 -53.09 -10.11 -32.01
C MET A 184 -54.51 -10.66 -31.77
N GLY A 185 -55.56 -9.83 -31.90
CA GLY A 185 -56.93 -10.25 -31.64
C GLY A 185 -57.23 -10.58 -30.18
N TRP A 186 -56.44 -10.01 -29.25
CA TRP A 186 -56.55 -10.26 -27.81
C TRP A 186 -57.49 -9.27 -27.12
N THR A 187 -58.21 -9.76 -26.14
CA THR A 187 -59.14 -8.97 -25.31
C THR A 187 -58.71 -9.00 -23.85
N SER A 188 -58.84 -7.86 -23.16
CA SER A 188 -58.50 -7.72 -21.75
C SER A 188 -59.76 -7.65 -20.88
N ASP A 189 -59.69 -8.29 -19.72
CA ASP A 189 -60.74 -8.30 -18.69
C ASP A 189 -60.44 -7.27 -17.59
N THR A 190 -61.43 -6.88 -16.77
CA THR A 190 -61.30 -5.88 -15.69
C THR A 190 -60.22 -6.26 -14.65
N TYR A 191 -59.96 -7.56 -14.49
CA TYR A 191 -58.93 -8.11 -13.61
C TYR A 191 -57.53 -8.23 -14.27
N GLY A 192 -57.33 -7.63 -15.45
CA GLY A 192 -56.05 -7.65 -16.17
C GLY A 192 -55.67 -9.00 -16.76
N ARG A 193 -56.67 -9.87 -17.01
CA ARG A 193 -56.53 -11.15 -17.71
C ARG A 193 -56.56 -10.92 -19.23
N VAL A 194 -55.78 -11.70 -19.99
CA VAL A 194 -55.77 -11.63 -21.47
C VAL A 194 -56.33 -12.90 -22.08
N LYS A 195 -57.26 -12.76 -23.03
CA LYS A 195 -57.91 -13.87 -23.73
C LYS A 195 -57.91 -13.68 -25.25
N GLU A 196 -57.83 -14.78 -25.98
CA GLU A 196 -58.05 -14.85 -27.42
C GLU A 196 -59.24 -15.78 -27.70
N LYS A 197 -60.29 -15.28 -28.37
CA LYS A 197 -61.49 -16.08 -28.74
C LYS A 197 -62.06 -16.96 -27.60
N GLY A 198 -62.00 -16.47 -26.36
CA GLY A 198 -62.49 -17.18 -25.16
C GLY A 198 -61.46 -18.07 -24.45
N MET A 199 -60.31 -18.35 -25.07
CA MET A 199 -59.20 -19.09 -24.48
C MET A 199 -58.27 -18.14 -23.70
N GLN A 200 -57.88 -18.53 -22.48
CA GLN A 200 -57.01 -17.72 -21.64
C GLN A 200 -55.55 -17.84 -22.09
N ILE A 201 -54.94 -16.70 -22.44
CA ILE A 201 -53.51 -16.60 -22.78
C ILE A 201 -52.70 -16.26 -21.53
N TYR A 202 -53.09 -15.18 -20.83
CA TYR A 202 -52.44 -14.76 -19.59
C TYR A 202 -53.42 -14.76 -18.41
N LYS A 203 -52.90 -15.15 -17.23
CA LYS A 203 -53.66 -15.22 -15.98
C LYS A 203 -54.15 -13.83 -15.53
N PRO A 204 -55.18 -13.76 -14.67
CA PRO A 204 -55.55 -12.52 -13.97
C PRO A 204 -54.33 -11.85 -13.35
N GLY A 205 -54.29 -10.53 -13.42
CA GLY A 205 -53.20 -9.72 -12.86
C GLY A 205 -52.02 -9.49 -13.80
N TYR A 206 -51.98 -10.07 -15.01
CA TYR A 206 -50.91 -9.83 -15.99
C TYR A 206 -50.76 -8.34 -16.32
N ILE A 207 -51.83 -7.72 -16.83
CA ILE A 207 -51.81 -6.29 -17.20
C ILE A 207 -51.60 -5.42 -15.95
N SER A 208 -52.21 -5.78 -14.83
CA SER A 208 -52.12 -5.03 -13.58
C SER A 208 -50.72 -5.06 -12.96
N ALA A 209 -50.01 -6.19 -13.07
CA ALA A 209 -48.65 -6.34 -12.59
C ALA A 209 -47.69 -5.49 -13.45
N ILE A 210 -47.78 -5.59 -14.77
CA ILE A 210 -46.94 -4.80 -15.68
C ILE A 210 -47.18 -3.30 -15.48
N LYS A 211 -48.43 -2.85 -15.36
CA LYS A 211 -48.75 -1.45 -15.04
C LYS A 211 -48.17 -0.98 -13.70
N LYS A 212 -48.13 -1.84 -12.68
CA LYS A 212 -47.52 -1.51 -11.39
C LYS A 212 -46.00 -1.40 -11.47
N VAL A 213 -45.36 -2.28 -12.23
CA VAL A 213 -43.91 -2.24 -12.47
C VAL A 213 -43.53 -0.95 -13.22
N LEU A 214 -44.27 -0.60 -14.27
CA LEU A 214 -44.05 0.63 -15.04
C LEU A 214 -44.32 1.93 -14.26
N LYS A 215 -45.16 1.90 -13.21
CA LYS A 215 -45.48 3.07 -12.36
C LYS A 215 -44.54 3.25 -11.17
N ARG A 216 -43.82 2.19 -10.79
CA ARG A 216 -42.94 2.16 -9.60
C ARG A 216 -41.53 2.66 -9.90
N ILE A 217 -41.25 2.99 -11.16
CA ILE A 217 -40.03 3.60 -11.68
C ILE A 217 -40.30 5.08 -11.92
#